data_AF-A0A0Q6WAF7-F1
#
_entry.id   AF-A0A0Q6WAF7-F1
#
_cell.length_a   1.000
_cell.length_b   1.000
_cell.length_c   1.000
_cell.angle_alpha   90.00
_cell.angle_beta   90.00
_cell.angle_gamma   90.00
#
_symmetry.space_group_name_H-M   'P 1'
#
loop_
_entity.id
_entity.type
_entity.pdbx_description
1 polymer ?
#
loop_
_entity_poly.entity_id
_entity_poly.type
_entity_poly.pdbx_seq_one_letter_code
_entity_poly.pdbx_strand_id
1 'polypeptide(L)' 'MMSSSSGAILQEFYQVAFRRKIYRSIEELQSDLDDWIAYYNNERTHQGKMCCGRTPMQTLVDGKEAWRDKITTLNS' A
#
# COMPACT_ATOMS: atom_id res chain seq x y z
N MET A 1 3.07 11.12 3.24
CA MET A 1 4.02 10.00 3.36
C MET A 1 3.19 8.74 3.30
N MET A 2 3.37 7.91 2.28
CA MET A 2 2.53 6.74 2.05
C MET A 2 2.99 5.67 3.00
N SER A 3 2.41 5.75 4.16
CA SER A 3 2.57 4.74 5.15
C SER A 3 1.59 3.66 4.73
N SER A 4 2.11 2.54 4.21
CA SER A 4 1.49 1.23 4.47
C SER A 4 1.54 1.05 5.99
N SER A 5 0.73 1.84 6.69
CA SER A 5 0.70 1.90 8.13
C SER A 5 0.19 0.55 8.56
N SER A 6 0.85 -0.09 9.52
CA SER A 6 0.41 -1.33 10.13
C SER A 6 -1.07 -1.30 10.60
N GLY A 7 -1.67 -0.10 10.72
CA GLY A 7 -3.10 0.10 10.93
C GLY A 7 -4.02 -0.23 9.74
N ALA A 8 -3.60 -0.04 8.48
CA ALA A 8 -4.44 -0.32 7.31
C ALA A 8 -4.62 -1.83 7.11
N ILE A 9 -3.54 -2.62 7.16
CA ILE A 9 -3.60 -4.08 7.06
C ILE A 9 -4.41 -4.70 8.21
N LEU A 10 -4.29 -4.17 9.44
CA LEU A 10 -5.06 -4.67 10.57
C LEU A 10 -6.56 -4.41 10.41
N GLN A 11 -6.95 -3.17 10.06
CA GLN A 11 -8.36 -2.76 10.02
C GLN A 11 -9.06 -3.18 8.72
N GLU A 12 -8.38 -3.07 7.58
CA GLU A 12 -8.97 -3.31 6.26
C GLU A 12 -8.86 -4.76 5.81
N PHE A 13 -7.78 -5.46 6.20
CA PHE A 13 -7.60 -6.88 5.88
C PHE A 13 -7.94 -7.80 7.05
N TYR A 14 -7.12 -7.87 8.10
CA TYR A 14 -7.25 -8.92 9.12
C TYR A 14 -8.61 -8.92 9.83
N GLN A 15 -9.12 -7.77 10.27
CA GLN A 15 -10.43 -7.68 10.91
C GLN A 15 -11.59 -8.09 9.98
N VAL A 16 -11.47 -7.82 8.67
CA VAL A 16 -12.49 -8.19 7.69
C VAL A 16 -12.38 -9.66 7.32
N ALA A 17 -11.17 -10.14 7.05
CA ALA A 17 -10.85 -11.52 6.69
C ALA A 17 -11.35 -12.49 7.75
N PHE A 18 -11.00 -12.28 9.01
CA PHE A 18 -11.39 -13.18 10.10
C PHE A 18 -12.88 -13.10 10.49
N ARG A 19 -13.60 -12.04 10.08
CA ARG A 19 -15.07 -12.00 10.19
C ARG A 19 -15.78 -12.74 9.06
N ARG A 20 -15.16 -12.87 7.88
CA ARG A 20 -15.81 -13.40 6.67
C ARG A 20 -15.46 -14.85 6.37
N LYS A 21 -14.27 -15.30 6.77
CA LYS A 21 -13.73 -16.61 6.39
C LYS A 21 -13.03 -17.26 7.58
N ILE A 22 -13.33 -18.54 7.81
CA ILE A 22 -12.58 -19.38 8.75
C ILE A 22 -11.48 -20.06 7.93
N TYR A 23 -10.24 -19.67 8.19
CA TYR A 23 -9.07 -20.24 7.55
C TYR A 23 -8.70 -21.55 8.22
N ARG A 24 -8.45 -22.59 7.41
CA ARG A 24 -8.09 -23.92 7.92
C ARG A 24 -6.58 -24.15 7.97
N SER A 25 -5.81 -23.29 7.31
CA SER A 25 -4.36 -23.30 7.36
C SER A 25 -3.79 -21.89 7.19
N ILE A 26 -2.51 -21.73 7.49
CA ILE A 26 -1.81 -20.45 7.35
C ILE A 26 -1.64 -20.11 5.87
N GLU A 27 -1.44 -21.11 5.02
CA GLU A 27 -1.24 -20.95 3.57
C GLU A 27 -2.47 -20.34 2.92
N GLU A 28 -3.68 -20.72 3.37
CA GLU A 28 -4.93 -20.13 2.89
C GLU A 28 -5.06 -18.65 3.26
N LEU A 29 -4.64 -18.27 4.47
CA LEU A 29 -4.60 -16.88 4.90
C LEU A 29 -3.53 -16.09 4.14
N GLN A 30 -2.38 -16.71 3.88
CA GLN A 30 -1.28 -16.09 3.16
C GLN A 30 -1.66 -15.79 1.71
N SER A 31 -2.33 -16.71 1.02
CA SER A 31 -2.82 -16.49 -0.35
C SER A 31 -3.75 -15.29 -0.44
N ASP A 32 -4.77 -15.22 0.44
CA ASP A 32 -5.71 -14.09 0.46
C ASP A 32 -5.01 -12.77 0.83
N LEU A 33 -3.97 -12.83 1.67
CA LEU A 33 -3.18 -11.67 2.06
C LEU A 33 -2.32 -11.16 0.89
N ASP A 34 -1.66 -12.06 0.16
CA ASP A 34 -0.80 -11.71 -0.96
C ASP A 34 -1.61 -11.02 -2.07
N ASP A 35 -2.78 -11.57 -2.39
CA ASP A 35 -3.72 -10.97 -3.35
C ASP A 35 -4.19 -9.58 -2.88
N TRP A 36 -4.53 -9.46 -1.59
CA TRP A 36 -4.98 -8.18 -1.03
C TRP A 36 -3.87 -7.12 -1.05
N ILE A 37 -2.62 -7.49 -0.73
CA ILE A 37 -1.46 -6.58 -0.78
C ILE A 37 -1.22 -6.14 -2.22
N ALA A 38 -1.29 -7.05 -3.20
CA ALA A 38 -1.12 -6.73 -4.61
C ALA A 38 -2.14 -5.68 -5.06
N TYR A 39 -3.42 -5.90 -4.74
CA TYR A 39 -4.50 -4.94 -5.01
C TYR A 39 -4.27 -3.60 -4.29
N TYR A 40 -3.98 -3.63 -2.99
CA TYR A 40 -3.81 -2.41 -2.18
C TYR A 40 -2.68 -1.53 -2.73
N ASN A 41 -1.56 -2.14 -3.11
CA ASN A 41 -0.38 -1.41 -3.57
C ASN A 41 -0.49 -0.91 -5.01
N ASN A 42 -1.13 -1.69 -5.90
CA ASN A 42 -1.09 -1.42 -7.33
C ASN A 42 -2.40 -0.90 -7.92
N GLU A 43 -3.55 -1.19 -7.31
CA GLU A 43 -4.86 -0.90 -7.88
C GLU A 43 -5.67 0.08 -7.04
N ARG A 44 -5.47 0.10 -5.72
CA ARG A 44 -6.21 1.01 -4.85
C ARG A 44 -5.77 2.46 -5.08
N THR A 45 -6.60 3.22 -5.77
CA THR A 45 -6.47 4.67 -5.84
C THR A 45 -6.93 5.27 -4.51
N HIS A 46 -6.03 5.87 -3.72
CA HIS A 46 -6.45 6.58 -2.52
C HIS A 46 -7.24 7.83 -2.93
N GLN A 47 -8.56 7.84 -2.72
CA GLN A 47 -9.40 9.03 -2.87
C GLN A 47 -9.18 10.00 -1.70
N GLY A 48 -7.98 10.57 -1.63
CA GLY A 48 -7.68 11.73 -0.80
C GLY A 48 -7.23 12.87 -1.70
N LYS A 49 -7.70 14.10 -1.44
CA LYS A 49 -7.40 15.34 -2.19
C LYS A 49 -5.90 15.57 -2.49
N MET A 50 -5.01 14.89 -1.77
CA MET A 50 -3.54 14.98 -1.88
C MET A 50 -2.90 13.92 -2.79
N CYS A 51 -3.57 12.80 -3.09
CA CYS A 51 -2.97 11.69 -3.84
C CYS A 51 -3.27 11.73 -5.34
N CYS A 52 -4.13 12.65 -5.82
CA CYS A 52 -4.46 12.82 -7.24
C CYS A 52 -4.89 11.52 -7.95
N GLY A 53 -5.53 10.58 -7.22
CA GLY A 53 -5.91 9.27 -7.76
C GLY A 53 -4.76 8.29 -7.97
N ARG A 54 -3.54 8.61 -7.51
CA ARG A 54 -2.37 7.73 -7.62
C ARG A 54 -2.41 6.58 -6.61
N THR A 55 -1.77 5.48 -6.99
CA THR A 55 -1.64 4.27 -6.17
C THR A 55 -0.47 4.40 -5.17
N PRO A 56 -0.43 3.56 -4.12
CA PRO A 56 0.71 3.46 -3.21
C PRO A 56 2.06 3.15 -3.87
N MET A 57 2.09 2.56 -5.06
CA MET A 57 3.34 2.39 -5.79
C MET A 57 3.75 3.64 -6.56
N GLN A 58 2.79 4.30 -7.21
CA GLN A 58 3.07 5.51 -8.00
C GLN A 58 3.63 6.64 -7.14
N THR A 59 3.00 6.95 -6.01
CA THR A 59 3.49 8.07 -5.19
C THR A 59 4.83 7.73 -4.48
N LEU A 60 5.19 6.44 -4.33
CA LEU A 60 6.51 6.03 -3.82
C LEU A 60 7.60 6.31 -4.85
N VAL A 61 7.34 5.97 -6.12
CA VAL A 61 8.24 6.26 -7.24
C VAL A 61 8.43 7.77 -7.40
N ASP A 62 7.33 8.54 -7.41
CA ASP A 62 7.38 9.99 -7.51
C ASP A 62 8.21 10.61 -6.38
N GLY A 63 8.07 10.10 -5.14
CA GLY A 63 8.87 10.54 -4.01
C GLY A 63 10.36 10.27 -4.16
N LYS A 64 10.74 9.15 -4.79
CA LYS A 64 12.13 8.80 -5.07
C LYS A 64 12.76 9.72 -6.12
N GLU A 65 12.01 10.07 -7.16
CA GLU A 65 12.46 11.01 -8.20
C GLU A 65 12.63 12.42 -7.64
N ALA A 66 11.64 12.92 -6.89
CA ALA A 66 11.72 14.23 -6.24
C ALA A 66 12.93 14.36 -5.29
N TRP A 67 13.29 13.27 -4.60
CA TRP A 67 14.49 13.25 -3.75
C TRP A 67 15.79 13.27 -4.56
N ARG A 68 15.87 12.53 -5.68
CA ARG A 68 17.04 12.57 -6.56
C ARG A 68 17.26 13.96 -7.14
N ASP A 69 16.20 14.59 -7.64
CA ASP A 69 16.28 15.95 -8.21
C ASP A 69 16.77 16.95 -7.17
N LYS A 70 16.29 16.84 -5.93
CA LYS A 70 16.75 17.66 -4.82
C LYS A 70 18.24 17.46 -4.52
N ILE A 71 18.72 16.22 -4.53
CA ILE A 71 20.16 15.92 -4.32
C ILE A 71 21.02 16.45 -5.47
N THR A 72 20.61 16.23 -6.72
CA THR A 72 21.34 16.76 -7.88
C THR A 72 21.44 18.28 -7.83
N THR A 73 20.36 18.97 -7.45
CA THR A 73 20.33 20.43 -7.30
C THR A 73 21.17 20.93 -6.11
N LEU A 74 21.29 20.15 -5.03
CA LEU A 74 22.10 20.53 -3.86
C LEU A 74 23.60 20.28 -4.04
N ASN A 75 23.97 19.37 -4.95
CA ASN A 75 25.36 19.01 -5.24
C ASN A 75 25.94 19.75 -6.46
N SER A 76 25.14 20.61 -7.10
CA SER A 76 25.54 21.50 -8.19
C SER A 76 25.93 22.88 -7.68
#